data_AF-A0A512AW73-F1
#
_entry.id   AF-A0A512AW73-F1
#
_cell.length_a   1.000
_cell.length_b   1.000
_cell.length_c   1.000
_cell.angle_alpha   90.00
_cell.angle_beta   90.00
_cell.angle_gamma   90.00
#
_symmetry.space_group_name_H-M   'P 1'
#
loop_
_entity.id
_entity.type
_entity.pdbx_description
1 polymer ?
#
loop_
_entity_poly.entity_id
_entity_poly.type
_entity_poly.pdbx_seq_one_letter_code
_entity_poly.pdbx_strand_id
1 'polypeptide(L)'
;MLKKITDFTSDFIKKYSLPTFKYQEKLTNKLDKLKGDFDQNIVNEIVLWKVNRYAEIPEKTLAKINQIDKNSIQIDEALTFEIVGALLKSENKGFGLPMVSTILRFKNPYIYQIIDQRVYRFIYGKNLDLKSTSNHLEIDVQTNLYLKYLIDLRKHCDEFNIPFKAADRILYLIDKDKNKDIPLNKYGNRKKI
;
A
#
# COMPACT_ATOMS: atom_id res chain seq x y z
N MET A 1 -11.84 -15.17 16.54
CA MET A 1 -10.65 -15.60 15.77
C MET A 1 -10.55 -14.70 14.55
N LEU A 2 -9.34 -14.30 14.14
CA LEU A 2 -9.11 -13.43 12.97
C LEU A 2 -9.45 -14.20 11.69
N LYS A 3 -10.38 -13.66 10.88
CA LYS A 3 -10.77 -14.26 9.60
C LYS A 3 -9.80 -13.82 8.50
N LYS A 4 -9.36 -14.77 7.69
CA LYS A 4 -8.42 -14.59 6.57
C LYS A 4 -9.12 -14.80 5.23
N ILE A 5 -8.48 -14.39 4.14
CA ILE A 5 -9.03 -14.53 2.78
C ILE A 5 -9.40 -15.98 2.44
N THR A 6 -8.60 -16.95 2.89
CA THR A 6 -8.83 -18.39 2.69
C THR A 6 -10.04 -18.95 3.43
N ASP A 7 -10.63 -18.18 4.36
CA ASP A 7 -11.83 -18.59 5.09
C ASP A 7 -13.12 -18.30 4.30
N PHE A 8 -13.00 -17.74 3.09
CA PHE A 8 -14.13 -17.30 2.27
C PHE A 8 -14.10 -17.91 0.87
N THR A 9 -15.27 -18.10 0.28
CA THR A 9 -15.40 -18.53 -1.12
C THR A 9 -15.26 -17.35 -2.08
N SER A 10 -14.88 -17.61 -3.33
CA SER A 10 -14.78 -16.57 -4.36
C SER A 10 -16.10 -15.82 -4.56
N ASP A 11 -17.24 -16.52 -4.50
CA ASP A 11 -18.56 -15.89 -4.62
C ASP A 11 -18.91 -14.99 -3.44
N PHE A 12 -18.37 -15.27 -2.26
CA PHE A 12 -18.49 -14.36 -1.13
C PHE A 12 -17.71 -13.06 -1.36
N ILE A 13 -16.46 -13.18 -1.80
CA ILE A 13 -15.57 -12.04 -2.05
C ILE A 13 -16.14 -11.14 -3.15
N LYS A 14 -16.69 -11.72 -4.23
CA LYS A 14 -17.33 -10.97 -5.33
C LYS A 14 -18.48 -10.06 -4.89
N LYS A 15 -19.11 -10.29 -3.74
CA LYS A 15 -20.15 -9.40 -3.19
C LYS A 15 -19.59 -8.04 -2.78
N TYR A 16 -18.28 -7.94 -2.53
CA TYR A 16 -17.62 -6.67 -2.24
C TYR A 16 -17.17 -6.02 -3.55
N SER A 17 -17.50 -4.74 -3.71
CA SER A 17 -17.19 -3.98 -4.92
C SER A 17 -16.75 -2.56 -4.59
N LEU A 18 -15.97 -1.95 -5.49
CA LEU A 18 -15.46 -0.58 -5.36
C LEU A 18 -16.52 0.50 -5.08
N PRO A 19 -17.78 0.44 -5.59
CA PRO A 19 -18.82 1.43 -5.26
C PRO A 19 -19.10 1.61 -3.77
N THR A 20 -18.70 0.65 -2.93
CA THR A 20 -18.84 0.74 -1.47
C THR A 20 -17.68 1.47 -0.78
N PHE A 21 -16.58 1.77 -1.49
CA PHE A 21 -15.42 2.50 -0.96
C PHE A 21 -15.64 4.02 -1.03
N LYS A 22 -16.02 4.62 0.10
CA LYS A 22 -16.38 6.06 0.20
C LYS A 22 -15.32 6.95 0.86
N TYR A 23 -14.07 6.52 0.90
CA TYR A 23 -13.03 7.30 1.57
C TYR A 23 -12.55 8.44 0.67
N GLN A 24 -12.69 9.68 1.15
CA GLN A 24 -12.28 10.91 0.46
C GLN A 24 -12.67 10.95 -1.04
N GLU A 25 -13.91 10.61 -1.39
CA GLU A 25 -14.35 10.30 -2.78
C GLU A 25 -13.89 11.32 -3.83
N LYS A 26 -14.03 12.62 -3.56
CA LYS A 26 -13.59 13.67 -4.50
C LYS A 26 -12.10 13.58 -4.80
N LEU A 27 -11.27 13.44 -3.76
CA LEU A 27 -9.83 13.36 -3.89
C LEU A 27 -9.40 12.01 -4.47
N THR A 28 -10.03 10.90 -4.05
CA THR A 28 -9.81 9.56 -4.63
C THR A 28 -10.04 9.57 -6.14
N ASN A 29 -11.16 10.13 -6.60
CA ASN A 29 -11.50 10.20 -8.02
C ASN A 29 -10.53 11.09 -8.80
N LYS A 30 -10.06 12.20 -8.21
CA LYS A 30 -9.04 13.06 -8.81
C LYS A 30 -7.72 12.30 -8.98
N LEU A 31 -7.23 11.68 -7.91
CA LEU A 31 -5.97 10.94 -7.89
C LEU A 31 -5.99 9.71 -8.81
N ASP A 32 -7.11 8.98 -8.88
CA ASP A 32 -7.26 7.83 -9.78
C ASP A 32 -7.27 8.25 -11.26
N LYS A 33 -7.69 9.48 -11.57
CA LYS A 33 -7.73 10.03 -12.93
C LYS A 33 -6.45 10.75 -13.36
N LEU A 34 -5.45 10.89 -12.47
CA LEU A 34 -4.19 11.56 -12.78
C LEU A 34 -3.54 10.94 -14.02
N LYS A 35 -3.11 11.79 -14.95
CA LYS A 35 -2.33 11.42 -16.13
C LYS A 35 -1.09 12.32 -16.14
N GLY A 36 0.06 11.75 -16.48
CA GLY A 36 1.34 12.48 -16.51
C GLY A 36 2.21 12.28 -15.28
N ASP A 37 3.24 13.10 -15.19
CA ASP A 37 4.28 13.02 -14.17
C ASP A 37 3.82 13.53 -12.81
N PHE A 38 4.39 12.97 -11.75
CA PHE A 38 4.13 13.44 -10.40
C PHE A 38 5.01 14.65 -10.11
N ASP A 39 4.38 15.69 -9.56
CA ASP A 39 5.03 16.82 -8.92
C ASP A 39 4.80 16.77 -7.39
N GLN A 40 5.39 17.70 -6.64
CA GLN A 40 5.22 17.75 -5.19
C GLN A 40 3.76 18.03 -4.79
N ASN A 41 2.97 18.74 -5.61
CA ASN A 41 1.57 19.00 -5.33
C ASN A 41 0.74 17.72 -5.36
N ILE A 42 0.98 16.86 -6.36
CA ILE A 42 0.36 15.53 -6.46
C ILE A 42 0.74 14.66 -5.27
N VAL A 43 2.02 14.66 -4.87
CA VAL A 43 2.47 13.93 -3.66
C VAL A 43 1.73 14.43 -2.43
N ASN A 44 1.63 15.75 -2.24
CA ASN A 44 0.91 16.34 -1.11
C ASN A 44 -0.56 15.89 -1.09
N GLU A 45 -1.22 15.85 -2.24
CA GLU A 45 -2.60 15.35 -2.35
C GLU A 45 -2.72 13.87 -1.96
N ILE A 46 -1.76 13.03 -2.35
CA ILE A 46 -1.73 11.61 -1.95
C ILE A 46 -1.49 11.45 -0.43
N VAL A 47 -0.59 12.23 0.15
CA VAL A 47 -0.30 12.17 1.59
C VAL A 47 -1.49 12.71 2.40
N LEU A 48 -2.12 13.79 1.95
CA LEU A 48 -3.39 14.30 2.50
C LEU A 48 -4.47 13.22 2.44
N TRP A 49 -4.57 12.52 1.31
CA TRP A 49 -5.47 11.39 1.17
C TRP A 49 -5.19 10.31 2.21
N LYS A 50 -3.93 9.93 2.48
CA LYS A 50 -3.61 8.79 3.37
C LYS A 50 -3.55 9.13 4.87
N VAL A 51 -3.02 10.29 5.26
CA VAL A 51 -2.74 10.64 6.68
C VAL A 51 -3.14 12.05 7.10
N ASN A 52 -3.69 12.88 6.20
CA ASN A 52 -3.98 14.29 6.44
C ASN A 52 -2.75 15.09 6.95
N ARG A 53 -1.58 14.92 6.30
CA ARG A 53 -0.32 15.63 6.63
C ARG A 53 0.43 16.06 5.36
N TYR A 54 1.36 16.99 5.49
CA TYR A 54 2.30 17.40 4.44
C TYR A 54 3.59 16.56 4.52
N ALA A 55 4.10 16.07 3.40
CA ALA A 55 5.38 15.36 3.34
C ALA A 55 6.12 15.66 2.03
N GLU A 56 7.32 16.22 2.16
CA GLU A 56 8.17 16.61 1.04
C GLU A 56 9.12 15.48 0.65
N ILE A 57 9.28 15.25 -0.66
CA ILE A 57 10.16 14.20 -1.21
C ILE A 57 11.26 14.88 -2.03
N PRO A 58 12.54 14.48 -1.89
CA PRO A 58 13.62 15.02 -2.72
C PRO A 58 13.38 14.81 -4.22
N GLU A 59 13.70 15.81 -5.04
CA GLU A 59 13.48 15.80 -6.49
C GLU A 59 14.10 14.56 -7.18
N LYS A 60 15.31 14.16 -6.76
CA LYS A 60 15.96 12.92 -7.24
C LYS A 60 15.13 11.66 -7.01
N THR A 61 14.39 11.58 -5.91
CA THR A 61 13.52 10.45 -5.58
C THR A 61 12.23 10.53 -6.39
N LEU A 62 11.70 11.73 -6.60
CA LEU A 62 10.54 11.97 -7.46
C LEU A 62 10.84 11.59 -8.93
N ALA A 63 12.02 11.94 -9.42
CA ALA A 63 12.48 11.56 -10.75
C ALA A 63 12.51 10.03 -10.92
N LYS A 64 12.99 9.28 -9.91
CA LYS A 64 12.95 7.81 -9.92
C LYS A 64 11.52 7.26 -9.91
N ILE A 65 10.62 7.82 -9.08
CA ILE A 65 9.20 7.44 -9.10
C ILE A 65 8.60 7.64 -10.50
N ASN A 66 8.98 8.71 -11.20
CA ASN A 66 8.49 8.99 -12.53
C ASN A 66 9.02 8.05 -13.62
N GLN A 67 10.08 7.28 -13.37
CA GLN A 67 10.55 6.21 -14.26
C GLN A 67 9.60 5.00 -14.30
N ILE A 68 8.71 4.86 -13.31
CA ILE A 68 7.68 3.81 -13.33
C ILE A 68 6.70 4.11 -14.47
N ASP A 69 6.70 3.27 -15.50
CA ASP A 69 5.66 3.29 -16.52
C ASP A 69 4.31 2.92 -15.91
N LYS A 70 3.32 3.79 -16.08
CA LYS A 70 1.95 3.62 -15.59
C LYS A 70 1.20 2.46 -16.27
N ASN A 71 1.62 2.07 -17.46
CA ASN A 71 1.00 1.00 -18.24
C ASN A 71 1.74 -0.34 -18.11
N SER A 72 2.91 -0.36 -17.46
CA SER A 72 3.63 -1.61 -17.21
C SER A 72 2.75 -2.58 -16.42
N ILE A 73 2.84 -3.85 -16.78
CA ILE A 73 2.20 -4.98 -16.09
C ILE A 73 3.20 -5.82 -15.29
N GLN A 74 4.49 -5.51 -15.40
CA GLN A 74 5.56 -6.18 -14.68
C GLN A 74 6.26 -5.20 -13.73
N ILE A 75 6.63 -5.71 -12.56
CA ILE A 75 7.37 -4.94 -11.57
C ILE A 75 8.86 -4.94 -11.92
N ASP A 76 9.47 -3.76 -11.96
CA ASP A 76 10.93 -3.63 -11.96
C ASP A 76 11.38 -3.68 -10.49
N GLU A 77 11.87 -4.83 -10.05
CA GLU A 77 12.29 -5.03 -8.66
C GLU A 77 13.48 -4.15 -8.28
N ALA A 78 14.43 -3.91 -9.19
CA ALA A 78 15.61 -3.09 -8.93
C ALA A 78 15.21 -1.62 -8.74
N LEU A 79 14.42 -1.07 -9.67
CA LEU A 79 13.89 0.28 -9.55
C LEU A 79 13.00 0.43 -8.31
N THR A 80 12.18 -0.58 -8.01
CA THR A 80 11.34 -0.60 -6.80
C THR A 80 12.20 -0.53 -5.54
N PHE A 81 13.30 -1.28 -5.50
CA PHE A 81 14.22 -1.30 -4.37
C PHE A 81 14.85 0.08 -4.15
N GLU A 82 15.29 0.73 -5.22
CA GLU A 82 15.85 2.08 -5.15
C GLU A 82 14.83 3.11 -4.66
N ILE A 83 13.58 3.05 -5.15
CA ILE A 83 12.53 4.01 -4.79
C ILE A 83 12.09 3.81 -3.35
N VAL A 84 11.76 2.57 -2.96
CA VAL A 84 11.33 2.25 -1.59
C VAL A 84 12.46 2.57 -0.61
N GLY A 85 13.70 2.18 -0.97
CA GLY A 85 14.86 2.48 -0.17
C GLY A 85 15.13 3.97 0.00
N ALA A 86 14.94 4.77 -1.05
CA ALA A 86 15.04 6.22 -0.96
C ALA A 86 13.95 6.80 -0.06
N LEU A 87 12.70 6.37 -0.20
CA LEU A 87 11.56 6.92 0.54
C LEU A 87 11.55 6.54 2.03
N LEU A 88 12.05 5.35 2.39
CA LEU A 88 12.10 4.89 3.80
C LEU A 88 13.28 5.44 4.60
N LYS A 89 14.22 6.17 3.98
CA LYS A 89 15.33 6.81 4.70
C LYS A 89 14.81 7.76 5.78
N SER A 90 15.52 7.82 6.91
CA SER A 90 15.16 8.66 8.08
C SER A 90 15.00 10.15 7.78
N GLU A 91 15.66 10.64 6.74
CA GLU A 91 15.55 12.02 6.25
C GLU A 91 14.12 12.33 5.76
N ASN A 92 13.41 11.33 5.25
CA ASN A 92 12.05 11.43 4.74
C ASN A 92 11.03 11.16 5.86
N LYS A 93 10.92 12.13 6.78
CA LYS A 93 9.98 12.04 7.91
C LYS A 93 8.55 11.84 7.40
N GLY A 94 7.86 10.83 7.93
CA GLY A 94 6.45 10.55 7.62
C GLY A 94 6.22 9.44 6.58
N PHE A 95 7.27 8.92 5.95
CA PHE A 95 7.17 7.81 5.00
C PHE A 95 7.47 6.47 5.67
N GLY A 96 6.43 5.82 6.21
CA GLY A 96 6.48 4.39 6.51
C GLY A 96 6.07 3.56 5.29
N LEU A 97 6.34 2.25 5.30
CA LEU A 97 5.99 1.36 4.19
C LEU A 97 4.52 1.46 3.71
N PRO A 98 3.51 1.64 4.58
CA PRO A 98 2.14 1.89 4.14
C PRO A 98 1.95 3.17 3.33
N MET A 99 2.75 4.22 3.60
CA MET A 99 2.72 5.46 2.83
C MET A 99 3.44 5.28 1.49
N VAL A 100 4.62 4.67 1.51
CA VAL A 100 5.41 4.41 0.31
C VAL A 100 4.62 3.59 -0.71
N SER A 101 4.02 2.49 -0.26
CA SER A 101 3.15 1.65 -1.10
C SER A 101 1.91 2.39 -1.63
N THR A 102 1.42 3.40 -0.90
CA THR A 102 0.31 4.25 -1.37
C THR A 102 0.74 5.11 -2.55
N ILE A 103 1.91 5.76 -2.48
CA ILE A 103 2.48 6.53 -3.61
C ILE A 103 2.65 5.63 -4.83
N LEU A 104 3.30 4.47 -4.65
CA LEU A 104 3.57 3.52 -5.73
C LEU A 104 2.28 3.00 -6.38
N ARG A 105 1.26 2.67 -5.57
CA ARG A 105 -0.07 2.25 -6.05
C ARG A 105 -0.73 3.32 -6.92
N PHE A 106 -0.62 4.60 -6.56
CA PHE A 106 -1.18 5.68 -7.38
C PHE A 106 -0.38 5.94 -8.66
N LYS A 107 0.93 5.67 -8.65
CA LYS A 107 1.76 5.75 -9.87
C LYS A 107 1.39 4.67 -10.87
N ASN A 108 1.33 3.40 -10.43
CA ASN A 108 0.85 2.29 -11.26
C ASN A 108 0.08 1.25 -10.42
N PRO A 109 -1.27 1.21 -10.51
CA PRO A 109 -2.09 0.28 -9.74
C PRO A 109 -2.07 -1.16 -10.30
N TYR A 110 -1.54 -1.40 -11.50
CA TYR A 110 -1.49 -2.74 -12.10
C TYR A 110 -0.35 -3.60 -11.54
N ILE A 111 0.69 -2.96 -11.01
CA ILE A 111 1.88 -3.63 -10.45
C ILE A 111 2.04 -3.40 -8.95
N TYR A 112 1.60 -2.25 -8.42
CA TYR A 112 1.67 -1.92 -7.00
C TYR A 112 0.29 -1.87 -6.35
N GLN A 113 0.22 -2.33 -5.09
CA GLN A 113 -0.94 -2.20 -4.21
C GLN A 113 -0.49 -1.72 -2.83
N ILE A 114 -1.41 -1.15 -2.07
CA ILE A 114 -1.12 -0.63 -0.72
C ILE A 114 -0.90 -1.80 0.23
N ILE A 115 0.18 -1.76 1.02
CA ILE A 115 0.36 -2.66 2.17
C ILE A 115 -0.06 -1.92 3.44
N ASP A 116 -1.20 -2.28 4.01
CA ASP A 116 -1.64 -1.78 5.32
C ASP A 116 -2.05 -2.90 6.26
N GLN A 117 -2.23 -2.58 7.54
CA GLN A 117 -2.53 -3.53 8.60
C GLN A 117 -3.71 -4.45 8.29
N ARG A 118 -4.77 -3.91 7.66
CA ARG A 118 -6.02 -4.63 7.44
C ARG A 118 -5.87 -5.61 6.30
N VAL A 119 -5.36 -5.16 5.17
CA VAL A 119 -5.15 -6.05 4.02
C VAL A 119 -4.12 -7.12 4.35
N TYR A 120 -3.02 -6.73 5.01
CA TYR A 120 -1.98 -7.68 5.41
C TYR A 120 -2.51 -8.74 6.38
N ARG A 121 -3.23 -8.34 7.44
CA ARG A 121 -3.79 -9.32 8.39
C ARG A 121 -4.87 -10.18 7.75
N PHE A 122 -5.58 -9.68 6.75
CA PHE A 122 -6.57 -10.46 6.04
C PHE A 122 -5.93 -11.54 5.16
N ILE A 123 -4.77 -11.25 4.55
CA ILE A 123 -4.03 -12.24 3.75
C ILE A 123 -3.33 -13.26 4.65
N TYR A 124 -2.55 -12.80 5.63
CA TYR A 124 -1.68 -13.69 6.41
C TYR A 124 -2.29 -14.18 7.72
N GLY A 125 -3.35 -13.53 8.19
CA GLY A 125 -3.94 -13.77 9.51
C GLY A 125 -3.04 -13.44 10.68
N LYS A 126 -2.12 -12.51 10.48
CA LYS A 126 -1.30 -11.91 11.52
C LYS A 126 -1.14 -10.43 11.25
N ASN A 127 -0.92 -9.68 12.31
CA ASN A 127 -0.67 -8.26 12.21
C ASN A 127 0.64 -7.98 11.43
N LEU A 128 0.63 -6.93 10.62
CA LEU A 128 1.85 -6.39 10.02
C LEU A 128 2.71 -5.82 11.15
N ASP A 129 3.95 -6.29 11.23
CA ASP A 129 4.94 -5.82 12.19
C ASP A 129 6.07 -5.13 11.43
N LEU A 130 6.11 -3.81 11.54
CA LEU A 130 7.15 -2.99 10.95
C LEU A 130 7.96 -2.39 12.09
N LYS A 131 9.26 -2.71 12.13
CA LYS A 131 10.14 -2.05 13.08
C LYS A 131 10.41 -0.63 12.56
N SER A 132 10.26 0.34 13.44
CA SER A 132 10.63 1.72 13.15
C SER A 132 12.15 1.86 13.30
N THR A 133 12.93 1.34 12.36
CA THR A 133 14.36 1.68 12.27
C THR A 133 14.74 2.05 10.84
N SER A 134 15.70 2.96 10.73
CA SER A 134 16.10 3.60 9.48
C SER A 134 17.46 3.11 8.98
N ASN A 135 17.94 1.97 9.49
CA ASN A 135 19.16 1.37 9.00
C ASN A 135 18.91 0.64 7.67
N HIS A 136 19.97 0.52 6.85
CA HIS A 136 19.88 -0.09 5.52
C HIS A 136 19.33 -1.53 5.56
N LEU A 137 19.76 -2.33 6.54
CA LEU A 137 19.29 -3.71 6.67
C LEU A 137 17.77 -3.81 6.89
N GLU A 138 17.18 -2.92 7.69
CA GLU A 138 15.72 -2.91 7.90
C GLU A 138 14.97 -2.38 6.68
N ILE A 139 15.53 -1.41 5.96
CA ILE A 139 14.95 -0.91 4.71
C ILE A 139 14.86 -2.04 3.68
N ASP A 140 15.92 -2.84 3.55
CA ASP A 140 15.97 -3.99 2.64
C ASP A 140 14.95 -5.06 3.08
N VAL A 141 14.84 -5.33 4.38
CA VAL A 141 13.83 -6.25 4.94
C VAL A 141 12.40 -5.77 4.63
N GLN A 142 12.11 -4.48 4.83
CA GLN A 142 10.80 -3.90 4.53
C GLN A 142 10.48 -3.93 3.03
N THR A 143 11.49 -3.69 2.18
CA THR A 143 11.35 -3.73 0.73
C THR A 143 11.06 -5.14 0.25
N ASN A 144 11.81 -6.13 0.73
CA ASN A 144 11.59 -7.54 0.43
C ASN A 144 10.22 -8.02 0.94
N LEU A 145 9.81 -7.59 2.14
CA LEU A 145 8.46 -7.85 2.67
C LEU A 145 7.39 -7.31 1.72
N TYR A 146 7.58 -6.11 1.17
CA TYR A 146 6.64 -5.50 0.25
C TYR A 146 6.56 -6.23 -1.09
N LEU A 147 7.70 -6.57 -1.70
CA LEU A 147 7.73 -7.35 -2.95
C LEU A 147 7.05 -8.71 -2.77
N LYS A 148 7.38 -9.42 -1.68
CA LYS A 148 6.71 -10.68 -1.32
C LYS A 148 5.21 -10.50 -1.15
N TYR A 149 4.78 -9.43 -0.48
CA TYR A 149 3.36 -9.11 -0.31
C TYR A 149 2.65 -8.92 -1.66
N LEU A 150 3.25 -8.22 -2.63
CA LEU A 150 2.64 -8.03 -3.96
C LEU A 150 2.51 -9.37 -4.72
N ILE A 151 3.52 -10.25 -4.61
CA ILE A 151 3.48 -11.59 -5.22
C ILE A 151 2.35 -12.42 -4.62
N ASP A 152 2.27 -12.49 -3.28
CA ASP A 152 1.24 -13.26 -2.60
C ASP A 152 -0.16 -12.69 -2.85
N LEU A 153 -0.30 -11.36 -2.84
CA LEU A 153 -1.55 -10.69 -3.17
C LEU A 153 -2.00 -11.02 -4.59
N ARG A 154 -1.09 -11.07 -5.56
CA ARG A 154 -1.40 -11.41 -6.96
C ARG A 154 -1.92 -12.84 -7.07
N LYS A 155 -1.29 -13.80 -6.39
CA LYS A 155 -1.76 -15.20 -6.34
C LYS A 155 -3.19 -15.30 -5.81
N HIS A 156 -3.50 -14.60 -4.73
CA HIS A 156 -4.86 -14.56 -4.20
C HIS A 156 -5.84 -13.82 -5.12
N CYS A 157 -5.39 -12.76 -5.81
CA CYS A 157 -6.22 -12.10 -6.81
C CYS A 157 -6.61 -13.06 -7.93
N ASP A 158 -5.66 -13.87 -8.41
CA ASP A 158 -5.91 -14.86 -9.47
C ASP A 158 -6.84 -15.98 -8.96
N GLU A 159 -6.58 -16.51 -7.74
CA GLU A 159 -7.39 -17.55 -7.10
C GLU A 159 -8.85 -17.12 -6.87
N PHE A 160 -9.06 -15.90 -6.40
CA PHE A 160 -10.39 -15.38 -6.04
C PHE A 160 -11.03 -14.51 -7.14
N ASN A 161 -10.39 -14.42 -8.31
CA ASN A 161 -10.80 -13.59 -9.44
C ASN A 161 -11.05 -12.11 -9.04
N ILE A 162 -10.13 -11.55 -8.26
CA ILE A 162 -10.14 -10.14 -7.84
C ILE A 162 -9.26 -9.35 -8.83
N PRO A 163 -9.76 -8.27 -9.45
CA PRO A 163 -8.91 -7.41 -10.26
C PRO A 163 -7.79 -6.80 -9.39
N PHE A 164 -6.53 -7.13 -9.67
CA PHE A 164 -5.39 -6.71 -8.84
C PHE A 164 -5.37 -5.20 -8.56
N LYS A 165 -5.70 -4.37 -9.56
CA LYS A 165 -5.79 -2.90 -9.44
C LYS A 165 -6.75 -2.37 -8.36
N ALA A 166 -7.68 -3.21 -7.92
CA ALA A 166 -8.72 -2.90 -6.94
C ALA A 166 -8.56 -3.68 -5.63
N ALA A 167 -7.53 -4.52 -5.53
CA ALA A 167 -7.42 -5.52 -4.49
C ALA A 167 -7.27 -4.90 -3.10
N ASP A 168 -6.43 -3.86 -2.95
CA ASP A 168 -6.25 -3.17 -1.68
C ASP A 168 -7.58 -2.69 -1.08
N ARG A 169 -8.42 -2.06 -1.91
CA ARG A 169 -9.72 -1.51 -1.50
C ARG A 169 -10.74 -2.60 -1.18
N ILE A 170 -10.84 -3.62 -2.02
CA ILE A 170 -11.80 -4.74 -1.83
C ILE A 170 -11.45 -5.49 -0.54
N LEU A 171 -10.19 -5.88 -0.37
CA LEU A 171 -9.75 -6.63 0.80
C LEU A 171 -9.84 -5.80 2.09
N TYR A 172 -9.57 -4.49 2.00
CA TYR A 172 -9.80 -3.57 3.11
C TYR A 172 -11.26 -3.57 3.57
N LEU A 173 -12.22 -3.51 2.63
CA LEU A 173 -13.65 -3.51 2.96
C LEU A 173 -14.09 -4.82 3.61
N ILE A 174 -13.58 -5.96 3.12
CA ILE A 174 -13.87 -7.27 3.70
C ILE A 174 -13.34 -7.37 5.13
N ASP A 175 -12.07 -7.04 5.35
CA ASP A 175 -11.50 -7.03 6.70
C ASP A 175 -12.24 -6.07 7.63
N LYS A 176 -12.60 -4.88 7.14
CA LYS A 176 -13.34 -3.89 7.90
C LYS A 176 -14.70 -4.40 8.33
N ASP A 177 -15.37 -5.22 7.52
CA ASP A 177 -16.66 -5.81 7.87
C ASP A 177 -16.51 -7.05 8.78
N LYS A 178 -15.57 -7.94 8.48
CA LYS A 178 -15.45 -9.26 9.13
C LYS A 178 -14.60 -9.29 10.38
N ASN A 179 -13.65 -8.38 10.49
CA ASN A 179 -12.71 -8.29 11.60
C ASN A 179 -12.86 -6.93 12.32
N LYS A 180 -14.07 -6.33 12.29
CA LYS A 180 -14.36 -5.02 12.89
C LYS A 180 -14.11 -4.98 14.39
N ASP A 181 -14.40 -6.09 15.08
CA ASP A 181 -14.28 -6.22 16.54
C ASP A 181 -12.86 -6.61 16.99
N ILE A 182 -11.94 -6.82 16.04
CA ILE A 182 -10.55 -7.19 16.34
C ILE A 182 -9.67 -5.94 16.19
N PRO A 183 -9.06 -5.45 17.29
CA PRO A 183 -8.27 -4.22 17.25
C PRO A 183 -7.03 -4.37 16.37
N LEU A 184 -6.60 -3.24 15.80
CA LEU A 184 -5.34 -3.15 15.07
C LEU A 184 -4.19 -2.90 16.05
N ASN A 185 -3.04 -3.51 15.81
CA ASN A 185 -1.82 -3.15 16.52
C ASN A 185 -1.39 -1.74 16.09
N LYS A 186 -0.93 -0.92 17.05
CA LYS A 186 -0.31 0.37 16.74
C LYS A 186 1.08 0.11 16.14
N TYR A 187 1.37 0.74 14.99
CA TYR A 187 2.74 0.80 14.48
C TYR A 187 3.63 1.56 15.46
N GLY A 188 4.83 1.04 15.73
CA GLY A 188 5.85 1.74 16.51
C GLY A 188 5.45 1.99 17.96
N ASN A 189 5.40 0.92 18.77
CA ASN A 189 5.63 1.10 20.20
C ASN A 189 7.05 1.65 20.38
N ARG A 190 7.19 2.98 20.52
CA ARG A 190 8.30 3.52 21.30
C ARG A 190 8.14 2.90 22.67
N LYS A 191 9.04 2.02 23.08
CA LYS A 191 9.26 1.81 24.52
C LYS A 191 9.45 3.21 25.09
N LYS A 192 8.54 3.66 25.94
CA LYS A 192 8.83 4.78 26.83
C LYS A 192 10.03 4.30 27.64
N ILE A 193 11.20 4.84 27.33
CA ILE A 193 12.32 4.87 28.27
C ILE A 193 12.02 6.05 29.20
#